data_AF-A0A2R4JJW1-F1
#
_entry.id   AF-A0A2R4JJW1-F1
#
_cell.length_a   1.000
_cell.length_b   1.000
_cell.length_c   1.000
_cell.angle_alpha   90.00
_cell.angle_beta   90.00
_cell.angle_gamma   90.00
#
_symmetry.space_group_name_H-M   'P 1'
#
loop_
_entity.id
_entity.type
_entity.pdbx_description
1 polymer ?
#
loop_
_entity_poly.entity_id
_entity_poly.type
_entity_poly.pdbx_seq_one_letter_code
_entity_poly.pdbx_strand_id
1 'polypeptide(L)'
;MIGAFATWRNVPITYTSGSTGDTTVSAANNLTMTPNTEGGLFANYVQVGLYAEKTGASTSTYGPRWTELGDSGGRTEAITAGTNPSKPDGTNHTYMVLRQDNTDQWDVLYDFNWVGTTTDQLAVPRGNANRIDIGLEVMGPQYLTFPQVANRVQYLAENKTWYRAATANTAQVASLGLCGQGNTAPYCFNMQLTDNTTFTQLAVAKPGPTTLQSADGTAGLEQRVPNGQSSAGTIPLVPRGTYNGVDQTALAACMAQDPDSCLTAVPGLAQCVQTVQKCNATALATKDTDAARTSASNVSGASREQILERAAASFGVPAQALDITSADSIATALSAAGSASTDAVWTVESSSSTHGLEQRDRLFHGFRATYSAVTGRLLDACWGTMCS
;
A
#
# COMPACT_ATOMS: atom_id res chain seq x y z
N MET A 1 -20.78 5.51 -7.84
CA MET A 1 -19.39 5.13 -8.19
C MET A 1 -19.16 3.71 -7.69
N ILE A 2 -18.54 2.83 -8.46
CA ILE A 2 -18.39 1.39 -8.13
C ILE A 2 -16.94 0.91 -8.13
N GLY A 3 -15.98 1.82 -8.21
CA GLY A 3 -14.57 1.47 -8.13
C GLY A 3 -13.67 2.70 -8.15
N ALA A 4 -12.46 2.53 -7.65
CA ALA A 4 -11.37 3.46 -7.85
C ALA A 4 -10.10 2.67 -8.16
N PHE A 5 -9.24 3.29 -8.93
CA PHE A 5 -7.97 2.75 -9.34
C PHE A 5 -6.95 3.88 -9.32
N ALA A 6 -5.81 3.63 -8.67
CA ALA A 6 -4.71 4.57 -8.63
C ALA A 6 -3.40 3.90 -9.00
N THR A 7 -2.54 4.69 -9.63
CA THR A 7 -1.20 4.27 -10.05
C THR A 7 -0.16 5.22 -9.48
N TRP A 8 0.90 4.65 -8.94
CA TRP A 8 2.12 5.38 -8.64
C TRP A 8 3.32 4.45 -8.67
N ARG A 9 4.50 5.07 -8.66
CA ARG A 9 5.77 4.39 -8.62
C ARG A 9 6.13 4.02 -7.19
N ASN A 10 6.48 2.76 -6.93
CA ASN A 10 6.96 2.31 -5.62
C ASN A 10 8.43 2.70 -5.43
N VAL A 11 8.64 3.98 -5.11
CA VAL A 11 9.95 4.58 -4.88
C VAL A 11 10.47 4.36 -3.46
N PRO A 12 11.80 4.30 -3.25
CA PRO A 12 12.38 4.18 -1.92
C PRO A 12 11.91 5.29 -0.97
N ILE A 13 11.32 4.87 0.16
CA ILE A 13 11.22 5.69 1.35
C ILE A 13 12.38 5.27 2.25
N THR A 14 13.32 6.18 2.46
CA THR A 14 14.50 5.94 3.29
C THR A 14 14.37 6.69 4.60
N TYR A 15 14.95 6.12 5.65
CA TYR A 15 15.00 6.72 6.97
C TYR A 15 16.37 7.36 7.17
N THR A 16 16.40 8.55 7.78
CA THR A 16 17.67 9.13 8.18
C THR A 16 18.36 8.22 9.22
N SER A 17 19.70 8.22 9.25
CA SER A 17 20.51 7.26 10.01
C SER A 17 20.40 7.35 11.54
N GLY A 18 19.58 8.25 12.07
CA GLY A 18 19.31 8.37 13.50
C GLY A 18 18.33 7.30 14.00
N SER A 19 18.47 6.92 15.27
CA SER A 19 17.39 6.25 16.01
C SER A 19 16.17 7.19 16.05
N THR A 20 14.98 6.66 15.84
CA THR A 20 13.73 7.41 16.09
C THR A 20 13.37 7.42 17.59
N GLY A 21 14.25 6.89 18.45
CA GLY A 21 13.91 6.53 19.83
C GLY A 21 12.76 5.53 19.83
N ASP A 22 11.85 5.68 20.79
CA ASP A 22 10.64 4.85 20.91
C ASP A 22 9.50 5.38 20.00
N THR A 23 9.79 6.35 19.12
CA THR A 23 8.79 6.93 18.22
C THR A 23 8.70 6.11 16.94
N THR A 24 7.50 5.65 16.61
CA THR A 24 7.21 5.07 15.30
C THR A 24 7.04 6.18 14.27
N VAL A 25 7.79 6.10 13.17
CA VAL A 25 7.71 7.02 12.04
C VAL A 25 7.20 6.26 10.82
N SER A 26 6.35 6.90 10.03
CA SER A 26 5.70 6.25 8.90
C SER A 26 5.48 7.20 7.74
N ALA A 27 5.43 6.62 6.54
CA ALA A 27 4.93 7.26 5.34
C ALA A 27 4.05 6.28 4.58
N ALA A 28 2.91 6.75 4.13
CA ALA A 28 1.97 5.95 3.37
C ALA A 28 1.52 6.74 2.14
N ASN A 29 1.55 6.11 0.97
CA ASN A 29 0.93 6.67 -0.21
C ASN A 29 -0.23 5.77 -0.61
N ASN A 30 -1.44 6.29 -0.47
CA ASN A 30 -2.64 5.46 -0.45
C ASN A 30 -3.73 6.00 -1.36
N LEU A 31 -4.57 5.07 -1.81
CA LEU A 31 -5.91 5.30 -2.29
C LEU A 31 -6.88 4.92 -1.15
N THR A 32 -7.67 5.88 -0.68
CA THR A 32 -8.73 5.65 0.30
C THR A 32 -10.08 5.91 -0.35
N MET A 33 -10.98 4.94 -0.26
CA MET A 33 -12.38 5.06 -0.63
C MET A 33 -13.21 5.19 0.64
N THR A 34 -13.94 6.30 0.75
CA THR A 34 -14.84 6.59 1.87
C THR A 34 -16.27 6.72 1.35
N PRO A 35 -17.25 5.98 1.90
CA PRO A 35 -18.67 6.21 1.67
C PRO A 35 -19.06 7.69 1.85
N ASN A 36 -19.84 8.27 0.93
CA ASN A 36 -20.28 9.67 1.08
C ASN A 36 -21.33 9.91 2.17
N THR A 37 -21.93 8.84 2.68
CA THR A 37 -22.82 8.90 3.86
C THR A 37 -22.05 9.24 5.12
N GLU A 38 -20.73 9.06 5.08
CA GLU A 38 -19.84 9.40 6.17
C GLU A 38 -19.24 10.79 5.99
N GLY A 39 -19.18 11.53 7.10
CA GLY A 39 -18.52 12.82 7.19
C GLY A 39 -17.34 12.76 8.16
N GLY A 40 -16.32 13.58 7.91
CA GLY A 40 -15.17 13.73 8.82
C GLY A 40 -13.98 12.83 8.51
N LEU A 41 -13.02 12.83 9.45
CA LEU A 41 -11.73 12.14 9.36
C LEU A 41 -11.74 10.70 9.88
N PHE A 42 -12.89 10.21 10.36
CA PHE A 42 -13.07 8.92 11.06
C PHE A 42 -14.13 8.03 10.42
N ALA A 43 -14.46 8.36 9.17
CA ALA A 43 -15.42 7.64 8.38
C ALA A 43 -14.93 6.21 8.13
N ASN A 44 -15.86 5.25 8.03
CA ASN A 44 -15.52 3.91 7.57
C ASN A 44 -14.90 4.01 6.17
N TYR A 45 -13.90 3.18 5.88
CA TYR A 45 -13.17 3.26 4.62
C TYR A 45 -12.59 1.91 4.21
N VAL A 46 -12.23 1.84 2.93
CA VAL A 46 -11.25 0.89 2.42
C VAL A 46 -10.07 1.65 1.84
N GLN A 47 -8.87 1.31 2.29
CA GLN A 47 -7.62 1.94 1.92
C GLN A 47 -6.69 0.88 1.33
N VAL A 48 -6.04 1.20 0.22
CA VAL A 48 -5.01 0.35 -0.37
C VAL A 48 -3.85 1.24 -0.78
N GLY A 49 -2.63 0.84 -0.44
CA GLY A 49 -1.49 1.63 -0.83
C GLY A 49 -0.15 1.08 -0.42
N LEU A 50 0.87 1.91 -0.63
CA LEU A 50 2.25 1.63 -0.27
C LEU A 50 2.52 2.17 1.13
N TYR A 51 2.96 1.30 2.03
CA TYR A 51 3.26 1.66 3.41
C TYR A 51 4.75 1.52 3.71
N ALA A 52 5.30 2.46 4.47
CA ALA A 52 6.64 2.39 5.02
C ALA A 52 6.59 2.80 6.50
N GLU A 53 7.17 1.99 7.38
CA GLU A 53 7.24 2.26 8.81
C GLU A 53 8.58 1.85 9.39
N LYS A 54 9.09 2.67 10.32
CA LYS A 54 10.26 2.38 11.14
C LYS A 54 9.96 2.65 12.62
N THR A 55 10.39 1.73 13.46
CA THR A 55 10.34 1.86 14.93
C THR A 55 11.71 1.49 15.48
N GLY A 56 12.25 2.31 16.37
CA GLY A 56 13.58 2.11 16.95
C GLY A 56 14.71 2.13 15.92
N ALA A 57 15.78 1.37 16.19
CA ALA A 57 17.00 1.38 15.40
C ALA A 57 16.98 0.40 14.21
N SER A 58 16.35 -0.77 14.36
CA SER A 58 16.49 -1.94 13.48
C SER A 58 15.25 -2.28 12.67
N THR A 59 14.06 -1.90 13.13
CA THR A 59 12.82 -2.34 12.50
C THR A 59 12.41 -1.37 11.40
N SER A 60 12.46 -1.82 10.15
CA SER A 60 12.00 -1.06 9.00
C SER A 60 11.19 -1.96 8.09
N THR A 61 10.06 -1.46 7.64
CA THR A 61 9.13 -2.19 6.77
C THR A 61 8.71 -1.32 5.64
N TYR A 62 8.54 -1.94 4.48
CA TYR A 62 8.10 -1.28 3.28
C TYR A 62 7.16 -2.25 2.54
N GLY A 63 6.27 -1.72 1.71
CA GLY A 63 5.48 -2.52 0.79
C GLY A 63 3.99 -2.31 0.91
N PRO A 64 3.25 -2.88 -0.05
CA PRO A 64 1.83 -2.61 -0.19
C PRO A 64 1.01 -3.31 0.89
N ARG A 65 -0.06 -2.67 1.30
CA ARG A 65 -1.07 -3.25 2.20
C ARG A 65 -2.43 -2.68 1.85
N TRP A 66 -3.47 -3.34 2.35
CA TRP A 66 -4.80 -2.77 2.38
C TRP A 66 -5.37 -2.81 3.80
N THR A 67 -6.28 -1.88 4.07
CA THR A 67 -6.93 -1.72 5.37
C THR A 67 -8.40 -1.43 5.14
N GLU A 68 -9.25 -2.06 5.91
CA GLU A 68 -10.65 -1.75 6.07
C GLU A 68 -10.89 -1.25 7.50
N LEU A 69 -11.67 -0.18 7.62
CA LEU A 69 -12.25 0.27 8.88
C LEU A 69 -13.78 0.28 8.74
N GLY A 70 -14.44 -0.40 9.67
CA GLY A 70 -15.89 -0.45 9.82
C GLY A 70 -16.33 0.07 11.19
N ASP A 71 -17.62 -0.07 11.50
CA ASP A 71 -18.15 0.29 12.82
C ASP A 71 -17.76 -0.72 13.90
N SER A 72 -17.49 -1.96 13.48
CA SER A 72 -17.25 -3.07 14.38
C SER A 72 -15.76 -3.26 14.70
N GLY A 73 -14.88 -2.58 13.96
CA GLY A 73 -13.43 -2.74 14.06
C GLY A 73 -12.72 -2.36 12.78
N GLY A 74 -11.55 -2.94 12.59
CA GLY A 74 -10.85 -2.86 11.33
C GLY A 74 -9.97 -4.07 11.10
N ARG A 75 -9.52 -4.20 9.85
CA ARG A 75 -8.66 -5.28 9.38
C ARG A 75 -7.62 -4.69 8.45
N THR A 76 -6.38 -5.14 8.55
CA THR A 76 -5.33 -4.81 7.59
C THR A 76 -4.62 -6.09 7.15
N GLU A 77 -4.17 -6.11 5.91
CA GLU A 77 -3.37 -7.19 5.37
C GLU A 77 -2.26 -6.65 4.47
N ALA A 78 -1.06 -7.19 4.68
CA ALA A 78 0.06 -7.01 3.79
C ALA A 78 -0.21 -7.72 2.46
N ILE A 79 0.01 -7.00 1.37
CA ILE A 79 0.10 -7.62 0.05
C ILE A 79 1.52 -8.15 -0.08
N THR A 80 1.64 -9.48 -0.19
CA THR A 80 2.93 -10.20 -0.26
C THR A 80 3.18 -10.77 -1.65
N ALA A 81 2.13 -11.26 -2.31
CA ALA A 81 2.22 -11.84 -3.65
C ALA A 81 2.81 -10.84 -4.65
N GLY A 82 3.96 -11.19 -5.23
CA GLY A 82 4.59 -10.39 -6.27
C GLY A 82 5.31 -9.14 -5.81
N THR A 83 5.56 -9.01 -4.51
CA THR A 83 6.15 -7.81 -3.92
C THR A 83 7.43 -8.16 -3.19
N ASN A 84 8.38 -7.23 -3.12
CA ASN A 84 9.50 -7.32 -2.20
C ASN A 84 9.33 -6.27 -1.09
N PRO A 85 8.84 -6.66 0.10
CA PRO A 85 8.61 -5.69 1.18
C PRO A 85 9.86 -5.04 1.75
N SER A 86 11.04 -5.54 1.43
CA SER A 86 12.29 -4.95 1.93
C SER A 86 12.91 -3.98 0.94
N LYS A 87 12.43 -3.96 -0.32
CA LYS A 87 13.07 -3.19 -1.39
C LYS A 87 12.05 -2.56 -2.34
N PRO A 88 12.09 -1.23 -2.53
CA PRO A 88 11.40 -0.59 -3.65
C PRO A 88 11.94 -1.15 -4.96
N ASP A 89 11.06 -1.48 -5.89
CA ASP A 89 11.43 -1.95 -7.23
C ASP A 89 11.57 -0.79 -8.23
N GLY A 90 11.09 0.40 -7.85
CA GLY A 90 11.07 1.56 -8.72
C GLY A 90 10.22 1.33 -9.97
N THR A 91 9.14 0.56 -9.90
CA THR A 91 8.17 0.40 -10.99
C THR A 91 6.82 0.99 -10.61
N ASN A 92 5.95 1.21 -11.61
CA ASN A 92 4.57 1.62 -11.35
C ASN A 92 3.74 0.41 -10.96
N HIS A 93 2.92 0.58 -9.94
CA HIS A 93 1.97 -0.44 -9.51
C HIS A 93 0.54 0.09 -9.53
N THR A 94 -0.40 -0.84 -9.67
CA THR A 94 -1.82 -0.53 -9.71
C THR A 94 -2.51 -0.94 -8.41
N TYR A 95 -3.23 0.00 -7.81
CA TYR A 95 -3.97 -0.17 -6.55
C TYR A 95 -5.44 0.09 -6.82
N MET A 96 -6.29 -0.90 -6.62
CA MET A 96 -7.68 -0.84 -7.05
C MET A 96 -8.63 -1.38 -6.00
N VAL A 97 -9.78 -0.73 -5.90
CA VAL A 97 -10.94 -1.20 -5.13
C VAL A 97 -12.14 -1.25 -6.07
N LEU A 98 -12.87 -2.36 -6.07
CA LEU A 98 -14.05 -2.59 -6.91
C LEU A 98 -15.21 -3.05 -6.05
N ARG A 99 -16.36 -2.41 -6.19
CA ARG A 99 -17.56 -2.85 -5.48
C ARG A 99 -18.10 -4.13 -6.08
N GLN A 100 -18.51 -5.06 -5.24
CA GLN A 100 -19.24 -6.26 -5.67
C GLN A 100 -20.65 -5.91 -6.15
N ASP A 101 -21.17 -6.66 -7.13
CA ASP A 101 -22.42 -6.29 -7.81
C ASP A 101 -23.66 -6.31 -6.89
N ASN A 102 -23.68 -7.20 -5.88
CA ASN A 102 -24.85 -7.48 -5.04
C ASN A 102 -24.58 -7.33 -3.54
N THR A 103 -23.45 -6.72 -3.16
CA THR A 103 -23.09 -6.49 -1.76
C THR A 103 -22.52 -5.08 -1.60
N ASP A 104 -22.30 -4.71 -0.34
CA ASP A 104 -21.61 -3.47 0.01
C ASP A 104 -20.09 -3.67 0.16
N GLN A 105 -19.62 -4.88 -0.12
CA GLN A 105 -18.21 -5.22 -0.02
C GLN A 105 -17.44 -4.81 -1.27
N TRP A 106 -16.15 -4.60 -1.06
CA TRP A 106 -15.20 -4.16 -2.06
C TRP A 106 -14.11 -5.22 -2.20
N ASP A 107 -13.88 -5.64 -3.42
CA ASP A 107 -12.71 -6.41 -3.78
C ASP A 107 -11.52 -5.47 -3.93
N VAL A 108 -10.41 -5.84 -3.30
CA VAL A 108 -9.14 -5.14 -3.37
C VAL A 108 -8.25 -5.87 -4.37
N LEU A 109 -7.68 -5.11 -5.30
CA LEU A 109 -6.77 -5.63 -6.31
C LEU A 109 -5.45 -4.86 -6.29
N TYR A 110 -4.35 -5.59 -6.50
CA TYR A 110 -2.99 -5.07 -6.64
C TYR A 110 -2.37 -5.63 -7.91
N ASP A 111 -1.83 -4.76 -8.78
CA ASP A 111 -1.31 -5.15 -10.09
C ASP A 111 -2.32 -5.98 -10.91
N PHE A 112 -3.60 -5.62 -10.79
CA PHE A 112 -4.77 -6.30 -11.36
C PHE A 112 -5.03 -7.72 -10.84
N ASN A 113 -4.34 -8.18 -9.80
CA ASN A 113 -4.64 -9.42 -9.12
C ASN A 113 -5.50 -9.15 -7.89
N TRP A 114 -6.55 -9.94 -7.69
CA TRP A 114 -7.28 -9.92 -6.43
C TRP A 114 -6.40 -10.29 -5.23
N VAL A 115 -6.48 -9.49 -4.17
CA VAL A 115 -5.68 -9.64 -2.94
C VAL A 115 -6.50 -9.69 -1.66
N GLY A 116 -7.80 -9.41 -1.73
CA GLY A 116 -8.68 -9.47 -0.56
C GLY A 116 -10.05 -8.87 -0.85
N THR A 117 -10.99 -9.10 0.05
CA THR A 117 -12.32 -8.52 0.01
C THR A 117 -12.63 -7.99 1.38
N THR A 118 -13.26 -6.82 1.43
CA THR A 118 -13.75 -6.25 2.68
C THR A 118 -14.84 -7.12 3.30
N THR A 119 -15.07 -6.97 4.59
CA THR A 119 -15.96 -7.82 5.38
C THR A 119 -17.01 -7.04 6.17
N ASP A 120 -16.77 -5.77 6.48
CA ASP A 120 -17.62 -4.93 7.33
C ASP A 120 -17.75 -3.49 6.78
N GLN A 121 -18.13 -3.36 5.50
CA GLN A 121 -18.39 -2.07 4.88
C GLN A 121 -19.82 -1.57 5.08
N LEU A 122 -19.95 -0.25 5.21
CA LEU A 122 -21.24 0.42 5.27
C LEU A 122 -22.04 0.21 3.99
N ALA A 123 -23.35 0.07 4.17
CA ALA A 123 -24.29 0.05 3.06
C ALA A 123 -24.36 1.41 2.37
N VAL A 124 -23.86 1.49 1.14
CA VAL A 124 -23.92 2.71 0.32
C VAL A 124 -24.86 2.48 -0.84
N PRO A 125 -26.01 3.17 -0.96
CA PRO A 125 -26.87 3.03 -2.14
C PRO A 125 -26.09 3.21 -3.44
N ARG A 126 -26.31 2.34 -4.44
CA ARG A 126 -25.69 2.49 -5.77
C ARG A 126 -26.11 3.82 -6.39
N GLY A 127 -25.24 4.38 -7.22
CA GLY A 127 -25.43 5.72 -7.78
C GLY A 127 -25.02 6.89 -6.88
N ASN A 128 -24.81 6.67 -5.57
CA ASN A 128 -24.18 7.70 -4.73
C ASN A 128 -22.70 7.86 -5.10
N ALA A 129 -22.19 9.08 -4.95
CA ALA A 129 -20.76 9.33 -5.02
C ALA A 129 -20.08 8.70 -3.80
N ASN A 130 -18.84 8.27 -3.94
CA ASN A 130 -17.97 8.06 -2.78
C ASN A 130 -16.91 9.16 -2.81
N ARG A 131 -16.31 9.47 -1.66
CA ARG A 131 -15.12 10.30 -1.61
C ARG A 131 -13.91 9.40 -1.89
N ILE A 132 -13.06 9.86 -2.81
CA ILE A 132 -11.76 9.26 -3.05
C ILE A 132 -10.70 10.22 -2.52
N ASP A 133 -9.92 9.77 -1.56
CA ASP A 133 -8.74 10.48 -1.10
C ASP A 133 -7.50 9.77 -1.66
N ILE A 134 -6.58 10.54 -2.23
CA ILE A 134 -5.29 10.05 -2.69
C ILE A 134 -4.19 10.98 -2.20
N GLY A 135 -3.07 10.40 -1.80
CA GLY A 135 -1.91 11.20 -1.45
C GLY A 135 -1.02 10.55 -0.42
N LEU A 136 -0.13 11.39 0.10
CA LEU A 136 0.91 11.00 1.02
C LEU A 136 0.54 11.41 2.44
N GLU A 137 0.53 10.43 3.34
CA GLU A 137 0.45 10.61 4.78
C GLU A 137 1.84 10.39 5.38
N VAL A 138 2.26 11.27 6.29
CA VAL A 138 3.60 11.21 6.89
C VAL A 138 3.54 11.49 8.40
N MET A 139 4.14 10.60 9.18
CA MET A 139 4.42 10.79 10.60
C MET A 139 5.94 10.82 10.83
N GLY A 140 6.43 11.84 11.55
CA GLY A 140 7.86 12.05 11.75
C GLY A 140 8.60 12.46 10.47
N PRO A 141 8.14 13.49 9.72
CA PRO A 141 8.72 13.87 8.43
C PRO A 141 10.21 14.25 8.49
N GLN A 142 10.74 14.63 9.65
CA GLN A 142 12.16 14.88 9.89
C GLN A 142 13.04 13.62 9.78
N TYR A 143 12.47 12.43 9.94
CA TYR A 143 13.18 11.15 9.89
C TYR A 143 13.09 10.44 8.53
N LEU A 144 12.35 11.01 7.57
CA LEU A 144 12.00 10.36 6.32
C LEU A 144 12.56 11.12 5.12
N THR A 145 13.02 10.40 4.11
CA THR A 145 13.37 10.94 2.80
C THR A 145 12.74 10.08 1.73
N PHE A 146 12.09 10.71 0.77
CA PHE A 146 11.49 10.03 -0.38
C PHE A 146 11.53 11.00 -1.57
N PRO A 147 11.63 10.47 -2.81
CA PRO A 147 11.64 11.31 -4.00
C PRO A 147 10.22 11.82 -4.31
N GLN A 148 10.01 12.35 -5.52
CA GLN A 148 8.66 12.71 -5.93
C GLN A 148 7.78 11.46 -6.11
N VAL A 149 6.59 11.51 -5.51
CA VAL A 149 5.51 10.55 -5.74
C VAL A 149 4.51 11.19 -6.70
N ALA A 150 4.08 10.43 -7.70
CA ALA A 150 3.17 10.84 -8.75
C ALA A 150 1.87 10.03 -8.67
N ASN A 151 0.84 10.59 -8.04
CA ASN A 151 -0.44 9.93 -7.82
C ASN A 151 -1.37 10.18 -9.00
N ARG A 152 -1.76 9.14 -9.71
CA ARG A 152 -2.76 9.17 -10.78
C ARG A 152 -3.97 8.38 -10.34
N VAL A 153 -5.18 8.89 -10.53
CA VAL A 153 -6.41 8.23 -10.08
C VAL A 153 -7.49 8.29 -11.14
N GLN A 154 -8.25 7.19 -11.23
CA GLN A 154 -9.45 7.05 -12.02
C GLN A 154 -10.54 6.41 -11.16
N TYR A 155 -11.80 6.68 -11.49
CA TYR A 155 -12.94 6.05 -10.84
C TYR A 155 -13.80 5.30 -11.86
N LEU A 156 -14.44 4.23 -11.41
CA LEU A 156 -15.37 3.43 -12.20
C LEU A 156 -16.79 3.91 -11.93
N ALA A 157 -17.48 4.37 -12.97
CA ALA A 157 -18.90 4.72 -12.88
C ALA A 157 -19.81 3.49 -13.06
N GLU A 158 -21.10 3.62 -12.77
CA GLU A 158 -22.09 2.53 -12.86
C GLU A 158 -22.21 1.95 -14.29
N ASN A 159 -21.89 2.74 -15.31
CA ASN A 159 -21.83 2.27 -16.71
C ASN A 159 -20.56 1.45 -17.03
N LYS A 160 -19.79 1.05 -16.00
CA LYS A 160 -18.57 0.24 -16.10
C LYS A 160 -17.47 0.89 -16.94
N THR A 161 -17.47 2.22 -17.04
CA THR A 161 -16.43 3.00 -17.71
C THR A 161 -15.57 3.72 -16.68
N TRP A 162 -14.25 3.71 -16.92
CA TRP A 162 -13.27 4.43 -16.10
C TRP A 162 -13.17 5.89 -16.53
N TYR A 163 -13.18 6.78 -15.55
CA TYR A 163 -13.15 8.22 -15.75
C TYR A 163 -12.08 8.87 -14.87
N ARG A 164 -11.54 9.99 -15.35
CA ARG A 164 -10.78 10.94 -14.52
C ARG A 164 -11.73 11.99 -13.96
N ALA A 165 -11.47 12.47 -12.74
CA ALA A 165 -12.21 13.57 -12.17
C ALA A 165 -11.87 14.88 -12.92
N ALA A 166 -12.83 15.80 -13.04
CA ALA A 166 -12.52 17.16 -13.45
C ALA A 166 -11.69 17.83 -12.33
N THR A 167 -10.68 18.65 -12.67
CA THR A 167 -9.83 19.32 -11.66
C THR A 167 -10.68 20.20 -10.72
N ALA A 168 -11.72 20.84 -11.23
CA ALA A 168 -12.66 21.64 -10.42
C ALA A 168 -13.41 20.84 -9.35
N ASN A 169 -13.50 19.51 -9.49
CA ASN A 169 -14.12 18.61 -8.52
C ASN A 169 -13.10 17.97 -7.57
N THR A 170 -11.88 18.50 -7.51
CA THR A 170 -10.83 18.02 -6.61
C THR A 170 -10.51 19.08 -5.55
N ALA A 171 -10.25 18.64 -4.33
CA ALA A 171 -9.76 19.48 -3.26
C ALA A 171 -8.32 19.09 -2.94
N GLN A 172 -7.46 20.08 -2.69
CA GLN A 172 -6.10 19.86 -2.23
C GLN A 172 -5.97 20.23 -0.76
N VAL A 173 -5.41 19.32 0.03
CA VAL A 173 -5.14 19.53 1.46
C VAL A 173 -3.66 19.26 1.73
N ALA A 174 -3.00 20.20 2.38
CA ALA A 174 -1.60 20.07 2.82
C ALA A 174 -1.52 20.40 4.32
N SER A 175 -1.74 19.40 5.18
CA SER A 175 -1.80 19.58 6.64
C SER A 175 -0.47 20.04 7.25
N LEU A 176 0.65 19.56 6.71
CA LEU A 176 2.00 20.02 7.05
C LEU A 176 2.39 21.29 6.26
N GLY A 177 1.50 21.84 5.42
CA GLY A 177 1.74 23.05 4.65
C GLY A 177 2.63 22.87 3.41
N LEU A 178 2.56 23.87 2.53
CA LEU A 178 3.34 23.93 1.30
C LEU A 178 4.65 24.70 1.54
N CYS A 179 5.74 24.16 1.02
CA CYS A 179 7.04 24.83 1.11
C CYS A 179 7.02 26.18 0.39
N GLY A 180 7.66 27.19 1.00
CA GLY A 180 7.69 28.55 0.44
C GLY A 180 6.42 29.38 0.68
N GLN A 181 5.36 28.78 1.27
CA GLN A 181 4.14 29.48 1.70
C GLN A 181 4.13 29.67 3.23
N GLY A 182 5.22 30.18 3.79
CA GLY A 182 5.38 30.36 5.24
C GLY A 182 5.76 29.09 6.03
N ASN A 183 5.79 27.93 5.38
CA ASN A 183 6.25 26.66 5.97
C ASN A 183 7.66 26.31 5.49
N THR A 184 8.44 25.66 6.36
CA THR A 184 9.84 25.30 6.11
C THR A 184 10.10 23.82 6.32
N ALA A 185 11.11 23.30 5.62
CA ALA A 185 11.54 21.92 5.75
C ALA A 185 12.02 21.62 7.20
N PRO A 186 11.83 20.39 7.73
CA PRO A 186 11.26 19.21 7.07
C PRO A 186 9.73 19.10 7.17
N TYR A 187 9.05 20.07 7.77
CA TYR A 187 7.60 20.09 7.98
C TYR A 187 6.89 20.86 6.89
N CYS A 188 7.27 20.65 5.63
CA CYS A 188 6.57 21.19 4.46
C CYS A 188 6.81 20.28 3.27
N PHE A 189 5.90 20.29 2.30
CA PHE A 189 6.03 19.52 1.06
C PHE A 189 5.78 20.38 -0.17
N ASN A 190 6.41 20.00 -1.28
CA ASN A 190 6.05 20.50 -2.60
C ASN A 190 4.89 19.65 -3.11
N MET A 191 3.82 20.31 -3.59
CA MET A 191 2.69 19.64 -4.21
C MET A 191 2.32 20.33 -5.51
N GLN A 192 2.03 19.56 -6.55
CA GLN A 192 1.64 20.09 -7.85
C GLN A 192 0.54 19.24 -8.48
N LEU A 193 -0.51 19.90 -8.98
CA LEU A 193 -1.52 19.33 -9.86
C LEU A 193 -1.13 19.64 -11.31
N THR A 194 -1.16 18.64 -12.19
CA THR A 194 -0.57 18.78 -13.55
C THR A 194 -1.49 19.48 -14.56
N ASP A 195 -2.81 19.50 -14.35
CA ASP A 195 -3.77 20.07 -15.31
C ASP A 195 -4.93 20.80 -14.59
N ASN A 196 -5.35 21.92 -15.15
CA ASN A 196 -6.44 22.78 -14.66
C ASN A 196 -7.83 22.31 -15.13
N THR A 197 -7.92 21.37 -16.08
CA THR A 197 -9.18 20.88 -16.64
C THR A 197 -9.54 19.48 -16.15
N THR A 198 -8.65 18.50 -16.36
CA THR A 198 -8.84 17.11 -15.94
C THR A 198 -7.78 16.74 -14.92
N PHE A 199 -8.20 16.16 -13.79
CA PHE A 199 -7.25 15.62 -12.83
C PHE A 199 -6.48 14.49 -13.51
N THR A 200 -5.20 14.75 -13.79
CA THR A 200 -4.29 13.76 -14.36
C THR A 200 -3.39 13.18 -13.29
N GLN A 201 -2.83 14.05 -12.45
CA GLN A 201 -1.84 13.66 -11.45
C GLN A 201 -1.75 14.67 -10.31
N LEU A 202 -1.51 14.17 -9.10
CA LEU A 202 -0.98 14.91 -7.95
C LEU A 202 0.47 14.48 -7.70
N ALA A 203 1.42 15.38 -7.93
CA ALA A 203 2.82 15.18 -7.57
C ALA A 203 3.06 15.69 -6.15
N VAL A 204 3.73 14.90 -5.31
CA VAL A 204 4.14 15.29 -3.94
C VAL A 204 5.63 14.98 -3.78
N ALA A 205 6.41 15.94 -3.29
CA ALA A 205 7.84 15.77 -3.06
C ALA A 205 8.30 16.45 -1.77
N LYS A 206 9.27 15.85 -1.08
CA LYS A 206 9.97 16.51 0.02
C LYS A 206 10.97 17.53 -0.54
N PRO A 207 11.06 18.76 0.02
CA PRO A 207 12.05 19.75 -0.41
C PRO A 207 13.49 19.24 -0.22
N GLY A 208 14.33 19.43 -1.23
CA GLY A 208 15.73 18.99 -1.27
C GLY A 208 16.19 18.74 -2.71
N PRO A 209 17.43 18.29 -2.95
CA PRO A 209 17.87 17.85 -4.26
C PRO A 209 17.10 16.59 -4.67
N THR A 210 15.91 16.79 -5.20
CA THR A 210 15.13 15.76 -5.89
C THR A 210 15.85 15.49 -7.20
N THR A 211 16.30 14.26 -7.42
CA THR A 211 16.46 13.78 -8.80
C THR A 211 15.07 13.79 -9.40
N LEU A 212 14.75 14.87 -10.12
CA LEU A 212 13.57 14.95 -10.97
C LEU A 212 13.72 13.86 -12.04
N GLN A 213 13.26 12.66 -11.74
CA GLN A 213 12.97 11.68 -12.77
C GLN A 213 11.61 12.08 -13.36
N SER A 214 11.64 12.44 -14.63
CA SER A 214 10.52 13.00 -15.39
C SER A 214 9.19 12.34 -15.05
N ALA A 215 8.17 13.15 -14.80
CA ALA A 215 6.80 12.73 -14.52
C ALA A 215 6.14 11.98 -15.70
N ASP A 216 6.78 11.97 -16.87
CA ASP A 216 6.27 11.43 -18.13
C ASP A 216 6.80 10.03 -18.50
N GLY A 217 7.45 9.30 -17.57
CA GLY A 217 7.88 7.91 -17.83
C GLY A 217 8.97 7.74 -18.90
N THR A 218 9.43 8.81 -19.53
CA THR A 218 10.56 8.81 -20.47
C THR A 218 11.85 9.13 -19.71
N ALA A 219 12.45 8.10 -19.13
CA ALA A 219 13.82 8.21 -18.63
C ALA A 219 14.79 8.24 -19.84
N GLY A 220 15.34 9.41 -20.12
CA GLY A 220 16.58 9.52 -20.89
C GLY A 220 17.69 8.78 -20.16
N LEU A 221 18.28 7.81 -20.86
CA LEU A 221 19.52 7.14 -20.49
C LEU A 221 20.63 8.20 -20.41
N GLU A 222 21.11 8.52 -19.23
CA GLU A 222 22.50 8.95 -19.01
C GLU A 222 22.84 8.94 -17.51
N GLN A 223 22.94 7.73 -16.94
CA GLN A 223 23.69 7.52 -15.71
C GLN A 223 24.97 6.78 -16.08
N ARG A 224 26.10 7.51 -16.08
CA ARG A 224 27.45 6.98 -16.23
C ARG A 224 27.65 5.81 -15.26
N VAL A 225 27.75 4.61 -15.80
CA VAL A 225 28.12 3.39 -15.10
C VAL A 225 29.60 3.47 -14.74
N PRO A 226 30.01 3.40 -13.46
CA PRO A 226 31.36 3.02 -13.12
C PRO A 226 31.53 1.54 -13.47
N ASN A 227 32.47 1.24 -14.38
CA ASN A 227 32.84 -0.12 -14.74
C ASN A 227 33.13 -0.97 -13.49
N GLY A 228 32.26 -1.94 -13.22
CA GLY A 228 32.39 -2.90 -12.12
C GLY A 228 31.62 -4.17 -12.44
N GLN A 229 32.33 -5.10 -13.08
CA GLN A 229 32.07 -6.55 -13.23
C GLN A 229 30.61 -7.04 -13.14
N SER A 230 30.09 -7.41 -14.31
CA SER A 230 28.85 -8.13 -14.55
C SER A 230 28.68 -9.36 -13.64
N SER A 231 27.76 -9.25 -12.68
CA SER A 231 27.00 -10.40 -12.22
C SER A 231 25.76 -10.50 -13.10
N ALA A 232 25.61 -11.62 -13.82
CA ALA A 232 24.46 -11.89 -14.69
C ALA A 232 23.17 -11.95 -13.86
N GLY A 233 22.46 -10.82 -13.79
CA GLY A 233 21.11 -10.75 -13.24
C GLY A 233 20.16 -11.54 -14.13
N THR A 234 19.53 -12.57 -13.58
CA THR A 234 18.48 -13.34 -14.23
C THR A 234 17.34 -12.39 -14.61
N ILE A 235 17.13 -12.17 -15.92
CA ILE A 235 15.95 -11.45 -16.41
C ILE A 235 14.72 -12.25 -15.94
N PRO A 236 13.75 -11.64 -15.24
CA PRO A 236 12.50 -12.31 -14.90
C PRO A 236 11.88 -12.87 -16.18
N LEU A 237 11.62 -14.17 -16.24
CA LEU A 237 10.89 -14.75 -17.36
C LEU A 237 9.49 -14.13 -17.41
N VAL A 238 9.25 -13.25 -18.38
CA VAL A 238 7.90 -12.77 -18.69
C VAL A 238 7.08 -13.99 -19.15
N PRO A 239 6.02 -14.39 -18.43
CA PRO A 239 5.13 -15.44 -18.88
C PRO A 239 4.61 -15.10 -20.28
N ARG A 240 4.86 -15.99 -21.25
CA ARG A 240 4.35 -15.82 -22.62
C ARG A 240 2.98 -16.50 -22.72
N GLY A 241 2.05 -15.86 -23.43
CA GLY A 241 0.71 -16.39 -23.69
C GLY A 241 -0.39 -15.69 -22.91
N THR A 242 -1.54 -16.35 -22.83
CA THR A 242 -2.73 -15.85 -22.13
C THR A 242 -2.84 -16.50 -20.75
N TYR A 243 -3.17 -15.69 -19.74
CA TYR A 243 -3.45 -16.16 -18.37
C TYR A 243 -4.79 -15.57 -17.94
N ASN A 244 -5.75 -16.43 -17.58
CA ASN A 244 -7.13 -16.01 -17.27
C ASN A 244 -7.74 -15.06 -18.33
N GLY A 245 -7.45 -15.34 -19.61
CA GLY A 245 -7.91 -14.55 -20.75
C GLY A 245 -7.09 -13.29 -21.05
N VAL A 246 -6.09 -12.96 -20.23
CA VAL A 246 -5.26 -11.76 -20.38
C VAL A 246 -3.98 -12.07 -21.14
N ASP A 247 -3.69 -11.30 -22.19
CA ASP A 247 -2.40 -11.33 -22.88
C ASP A 247 -1.30 -10.78 -21.96
N GLN A 248 -0.43 -11.65 -21.47
CA GLN A 248 0.62 -11.29 -20.51
C GLN A 248 1.75 -10.47 -21.13
N THR A 249 1.98 -10.60 -22.45
CA THR A 249 3.00 -9.81 -23.14
C THR A 249 2.51 -8.38 -23.35
N ALA A 250 1.25 -8.22 -23.77
CA ALA A 250 0.61 -6.91 -23.86
C ALA A 250 0.49 -6.25 -22.48
N LEU A 251 0.15 -7.02 -21.43
CA LEU A 251 0.09 -6.50 -20.07
C LEU A 251 1.43 -5.99 -19.57
N ALA A 252 2.50 -6.79 -19.71
CA ALA A 252 3.84 -6.38 -19.28
C ALA A 252 4.33 -5.13 -20.03
N ALA A 253 4.09 -5.06 -21.34
CA ALA A 253 4.42 -3.89 -22.14
C ALA A 253 3.64 -2.64 -21.69
N CYS A 254 2.34 -2.80 -21.42
CA CYS A 254 1.50 -1.71 -20.97
C CYS A 254 1.90 -1.21 -19.58
N MET A 255 2.11 -2.10 -18.60
CA MET A 255 2.55 -1.73 -17.25
C MET A 255 3.88 -0.95 -17.24
N ALA A 256 4.76 -1.23 -18.20
CA ALA A 256 6.03 -0.53 -18.35
C ALA A 256 5.91 0.87 -19.00
N GLN A 257 4.86 1.10 -19.81
CA GLN A 257 4.72 2.32 -20.62
C GLN A 257 3.65 3.26 -20.08
N ASP A 258 2.43 2.75 -19.90
CA ASP A 258 1.26 3.52 -19.49
C ASP A 258 0.30 2.63 -18.68
N PRO A 259 0.62 2.35 -17.40
CA PRO A 259 -0.23 1.55 -16.50
C PRO A 259 -1.68 2.06 -16.38
N ASP A 260 -1.92 3.35 -16.62
CA ASP A 260 -3.23 3.98 -16.50
C ASP A 260 -4.20 3.58 -17.63
N SER A 261 -3.69 3.11 -18.77
CA SER A 261 -4.51 2.72 -19.92
C SER A 261 -4.67 1.20 -20.06
N CYS A 262 -4.00 0.39 -19.24
CA CYS A 262 -3.97 -1.06 -19.44
C CYS A 262 -5.33 -1.75 -19.43
N LEU A 263 -6.28 -1.26 -18.61
CA LEU A 263 -7.65 -1.81 -18.59
C LEU A 263 -8.36 -1.66 -19.94
N THR A 264 -7.97 -0.67 -20.74
CA THR A 264 -8.51 -0.44 -22.09
C THR A 264 -7.63 -1.03 -23.19
N ALA A 265 -6.31 -1.01 -23.02
CA ALA A 265 -5.35 -1.37 -24.06
C ALA A 265 -5.03 -2.87 -24.10
N VAL A 266 -5.13 -3.58 -22.97
CA VAL A 266 -4.72 -4.98 -22.86
C VAL A 266 -5.93 -5.89 -23.09
N PRO A 267 -5.92 -6.74 -24.14
CA PRO A 267 -7.01 -7.68 -24.40
C PRO A 267 -7.26 -8.61 -23.21
N GLY A 268 -8.53 -8.72 -22.82
CA GLY A 268 -9.00 -9.59 -21.74
C GLY A 268 -8.79 -9.06 -20.31
N LEU A 269 -7.99 -8.00 -20.11
CA LEU A 269 -7.67 -7.51 -18.77
C LEU A 269 -8.91 -6.99 -18.03
N ALA A 270 -9.71 -6.14 -18.67
CA ALA A 270 -10.93 -5.61 -18.05
C ALA A 270 -11.91 -6.74 -17.63
N GLN A 271 -12.07 -7.77 -18.45
CA GLN A 271 -12.93 -8.91 -18.13
C GLN A 271 -12.37 -9.75 -16.97
N CYS A 272 -11.06 -9.98 -16.95
CA CYS A 272 -10.40 -10.70 -15.87
C CYS A 272 -10.55 -9.93 -14.53
N VAL A 273 -10.34 -8.61 -14.55
CA VAL A 273 -10.52 -7.73 -13.38
C VAL A 273 -11.97 -7.71 -12.90
N GLN A 274 -12.94 -7.59 -13.82
CA GLN A 274 -14.37 -7.63 -13.48
C GLN A 274 -14.82 -8.96 -12.87
N THR A 275 -14.12 -10.06 -13.16
CA THR A 275 -14.38 -11.37 -12.58
C THR A 275 -13.46 -11.68 -11.39
N VAL A 276 -12.72 -10.69 -10.91
CA VAL A 276 -11.94 -10.71 -9.67
C VAL A 276 -10.96 -11.88 -9.64
N GLN A 277 -10.29 -12.11 -10.77
CA GLN A 277 -9.32 -13.20 -10.92
C GLN A 277 -7.88 -12.71 -10.67
N LYS A 278 -6.93 -13.64 -10.77
CA LYS A 278 -5.51 -13.32 -10.92
C LYS A 278 -5.24 -13.00 -12.40
N CYS A 279 -4.95 -11.76 -12.74
CA CYS A 279 -4.83 -11.30 -14.12
C CYS A 279 -3.39 -11.06 -14.59
N ASN A 280 -2.47 -10.87 -13.65
CA ASN A 280 -1.07 -10.56 -13.92
C ASN A 280 -0.17 -11.67 -13.36
N ALA A 281 0.15 -12.64 -14.21
CA ALA A 281 1.01 -13.77 -13.85
C ALA A 281 2.46 -13.32 -13.61
N THR A 282 2.93 -12.27 -14.30
CA THR A 282 4.28 -11.71 -14.11
C THR A 282 4.45 -11.18 -12.69
N ALA A 283 3.47 -10.42 -12.20
CA ALA A 283 3.47 -9.94 -10.83
C ALA A 283 3.57 -11.11 -9.85
N LEU A 284 2.81 -12.19 -10.04
CA LEU A 284 2.83 -13.36 -9.16
C LEU A 284 4.14 -14.18 -9.22
N ALA A 285 4.83 -14.16 -10.36
CA ALA A 285 6.05 -14.93 -10.59
C ALA A 285 7.27 -14.37 -9.85
N THR A 286 7.20 -13.10 -9.40
CA THR A 286 8.15 -12.52 -8.47
C THR A 286 7.96 -13.18 -7.11
N LYS A 287 8.50 -14.41 -6.97
CA LYS A 287 8.68 -15.03 -5.65
C LYS A 287 9.48 -14.07 -4.79
N ASP A 288 9.16 -14.03 -3.49
CA ASP A 288 10.05 -13.57 -2.43
C ASP A 288 11.41 -14.19 -2.72
N THR A 289 12.24 -13.44 -3.43
CA THR A 289 13.47 -14.00 -3.95
C THR A 289 14.32 -14.18 -2.72
N ASP A 290 14.88 -15.39 -2.61
CA ASP A 290 15.75 -15.85 -1.54
C ASP A 290 16.86 -14.86 -1.16
N ALA A 291 17.06 -13.76 -1.87
CA ALA A 291 17.83 -12.58 -1.44
C ALA A 291 17.41 -12.04 -0.06
N ALA A 292 16.14 -12.10 0.33
CA ALA A 292 15.72 -11.80 1.71
C ALA A 292 16.22 -12.89 2.68
N ARG A 293 16.11 -14.18 2.33
CA ARG A 293 16.64 -15.30 3.13
C ARG A 293 18.17 -15.33 3.25
N THR A 294 18.91 -15.00 2.18
CA THR A 294 20.38 -15.01 2.18
C THR A 294 20.97 -13.75 2.80
N SER A 295 20.28 -12.60 2.72
CA SER A 295 20.71 -11.39 3.45
C SER A 295 20.29 -11.42 4.92
N ALA A 296 19.17 -12.05 5.25
CA ALA A 296 18.72 -12.29 6.63
C ALA A 296 19.48 -13.42 7.34
N SER A 297 20.29 -14.22 6.63
CA SER A 297 21.21 -15.16 7.27
C SER A 297 22.29 -14.46 8.12
N ASN A 298 22.49 -13.15 7.91
CA ASN A 298 23.43 -12.32 8.68
C ASN A 298 22.75 -11.18 9.47
N VAL A 299 21.42 -11.06 9.43
CA VAL A 299 20.65 -10.10 10.24
C VAL A 299 19.81 -10.92 11.20
N SER A 300 20.08 -10.83 12.50
CA SER A 300 19.21 -11.39 13.53
C SER A 300 17.78 -10.93 13.26
N GLY A 301 16.85 -11.87 13.04
CA GLY A 301 15.43 -11.58 12.83
C GLY A 301 14.84 -10.70 13.93
N ALA A 302 13.63 -10.20 13.71
CA ALA A 302 12.96 -9.34 14.68
C ALA A 302 12.77 -10.08 16.01
N SER A 303 13.31 -9.51 17.09
CA SER A 303 13.21 -10.10 18.43
C SER A 303 11.80 -9.97 18.99
N ARG A 304 11.46 -10.82 19.96
CA ARG A 304 10.18 -10.78 20.68
C ARG A 304 9.89 -9.38 21.24
N GLU A 305 10.90 -8.77 21.85
CA GLU A 305 10.81 -7.45 22.49
C GLU A 305 10.57 -6.34 21.46
N GLN A 306 11.24 -6.41 20.31
CA GLN A 306 11.04 -5.45 19.22
C GLN A 306 9.61 -5.53 18.66
N ILE A 307 9.04 -6.73 18.54
CA ILE A 307 7.66 -6.92 18.10
C ILE A 307 6.67 -6.44 19.15
N LEU A 308 6.89 -6.72 20.43
CA LEU A 308 6.05 -6.24 21.52
C LEU A 308 6.01 -4.71 21.57
N GLU A 309 7.16 -4.06 21.51
CA GLU A 309 7.27 -2.60 21.51
C GLU A 309 6.53 -1.99 20.31
N ARG A 310 6.71 -2.58 19.12
CA ARG A 310 6.01 -2.14 17.92
C ARG A 310 4.50 -2.31 18.04
N ALA A 311 4.01 -3.48 18.46
CA ALA A 311 2.58 -3.72 18.61
C ALA A 311 1.97 -2.80 19.67
N ALA A 312 2.67 -2.58 20.79
CA ALA A 312 2.26 -1.65 21.82
C ALA A 312 2.10 -0.22 21.27
N ALA A 313 3.08 0.25 20.50
CA ALA A 313 3.04 1.56 19.86
C ALA A 313 1.95 1.66 18.79
N SER A 314 1.83 0.68 17.89
CA SER A 314 0.87 0.69 16.79
C SER A 314 -0.57 0.67 17.27
N PHE A 315 -0.89 -0.13 18.29
CA PHE A 315 -2.26 -0.30 18.80
C PHE A 315 -2.58 0.56 20.03
N GLY A 316 -1.60 1.32 20.56
CA GLY A 316 -1.79 2.16 21.74
C GLY A 316 -2.11 1.38 23.01
N VAL A 317 -1.54 0.18 23.16
CA VAL A 317 -1.75 -0.71 24.31
C VAL A 317 -0.42 -0.90 25.06
N PRO A 318 -0.38 -0.84 26.40
CA PRO A 318 0.87 -1.06 27.15
C PRO A 318 1.45 -2.45 26.86
N ALA A 319 2.79 -2.53 26.68
CA ALA A 319 3.47 -3.78 26.35
C ALA A 319 3.24 -4.92 27.37
N GLN A 320 2.90 -4.59 28.62
CA GLN A 320 2.60 -5.58 29.67
C GLN A 320 1.22 -6.23 29.51
N ALA A 321 0.34 -5.63 28.70
CA ALA A 321 -1.01 -6.13 28.41
C ALA A 321 -1.07 -6.89 27.07
N LEU A 322 0.09 -7.23 26.50
CA LEU A 322 0.23 -7.93 25.24
C LEU A 322 0.70 -9.35 25.47
N ASP A 323 0.00 -10.31 24.87
CA ASP A 323 0.43 -11.69 24.77
C ASP A 323 1.09 -11.90 23.41
N ILE A 324 2.30 -12.47 23.39
CA ILE A 324 3.03 -12.75 22.16
C ILE A 324 3.47 -14.21 22.09
N THR A 325 3.15 -14.84 20.97
CA THR A 325 3.47 -16.24 20.65
C THR A 325 4.27 -16.30 19.35
N SER A 326 5.19 -17.27 19.25
CA SER A 326 5.91 -17.59 18.01
C SER A 326 5.29 -18.83 17.36
N ALA A 327 5.19 -18.82 16.03
CA ALA A 327 4.88 -20.01 15.26
C ALA A 327 5.89 -20.17 14.11
N ASP A 328 6.36 -21.40 13.90
CA ASP A 328 7.33 -21.71 12.83
C ASP A 328 6.72 -21.65 11.42
N SER A 329 5.38 -21.63 11.33
CA SER A 329 4.65 -21.29 10.11
C SER A 329 3.20 -20.98 10.46
N ILE A 330 2.58 -20.05 9.74
CA ILE A 330 1.12 -20.02 9.67
C ILE A 330 0.69 -20.70 8.37
N ALA A 331 -0.02 -21.81 8.48
CA ALA A 331 -1.02 -22.15 7.47
C ALA A 331 -2.18 -21.18 7.69
N THR A 332 -2.18 -20.01 7.03
CA THR A 332 -3.25 -19.03 7.19
C THR A 332 -4.52 -19.62 6.60
N ALA A 333 -5.36 -20.22 7.45
CA ALA A 333 -6.77 -20.38 7.17
C ALA A 333 -7.39 -18.97 7.18
N LEU A 334 -7.27 -18.27 6.05
CA LEU A 334 -8.02 -17.06 5.60
C LEU A 334 -7.25 -16.26 4.53
N SER A 335 -6.04 -16.67 4.09
CA SER A 335 -5.37 -16.03 2.95
C SER A 335 -6.02 -16.47 1.64
N ALA A 336 -7.15 -15.86 1.30
CA ALA A 336 -7.83 -16.14 0.05
C ALA A 336 -6.96 -15.76 -1.18
N ALA A 337 -5.94 -14.90 -0.99
CA ALA A 337 -4.97 -14.50 -2.00
C ALA A 337 -3.71 -15.38 -2.12
N GLY A 338 -3.73 -16.66 -1.75
CA GLY A 338 -2.80 -17.67 -2.28
C GLY A 338 -1.29 -17.39 -2.23
N SER A 339 -0.80 -16.70 -1.20
CA SER A 339 0.62 -16.68 -0.85
C SER A 339 0.73 -16.90 0.65
N ALA A 340 0.76 -18.17 1.05
CA ALA A 340 1.20 -18.54 2.39
C ALA A 340 2.69 -18.16 2.48
N SER A 341 3.00 -17.07 3.17
CA SER A 341 4.36 -16.88 3.65
C SER A 341 4.63 -18.03 4.62
N THR A 342 5.55 -18.91 4.24
CA THR A 342 6.00 -20.04 5.08
C THR A 342 7.02 -19.59 6.12
N ASP A 343 7.14 -18.28 6.36
CA ASP A 343 8.16 -17.74 7.24
C ASP A 343 7.68 -17.82 8.69
N ALA A 344 8.62 -17.93 9.62
CA ALA A 344 8.34 -17.84 11.04
C ALA A 344 7.67 -16.49 11.35
N VAL A 345 6.72 -16.50 12.28
CA VAL A 345 5.93 -15.32 12.65
C VAL A 345 5.86 -15.13 14.16
N TRP A 346 5.54 -13.90 14.52
CA TRP A 346 5.08 -13.52 15.85
C TRP A 346 3.60 -13.14 15.78
N THR A 347 2.76 -13.70 16.65
CA THR A 347 1.38 -13.26 16.83
C THR A 347 1.27 -12.55 18.16
N VAL A 348 0.74 -11.33 18.13
CA VAL A 348 0.50 -10.48 19.28
C VAL A 348 -1.00 -10.29 19.47
N GLU A 349 -1.49 -10.50 20.68
CA GLU A 349 -2.89 -10.37 21.03
C GLU A 349 -3.05 -9.50 22.29
N SER A 350 -4.18 -8.82 22.38
CA SER A 350 -4.62 -8.18 23.62
C SER A 350 -6.13 -8.14 23.66
N SER A 351 -6.70 -8.26 24.85
CA SER A 351 -8.11 -7.95 25.11
C SER A 351 -8.33 -6.49 25.54
N SER A 352 -7.27 -5.68 25.63
CA SER A 352 -7.35 -4.28 26.06
C SER A 352 -8.09 -3.43 25.03
N SER A 353 -8.70 -2.33 25.48
CA SER A 353 -9.22 -1.31 24.57
C SER A 353 -8.08 -0.71 23.74
N THR A 354 -8.30 -0.60 22.43
CA THR A 354 -7.32 -0.11 21.46
C THR A 354 -7.98 0.84 20.47
N HIS A 355 -7.23 1.79 19.94
CA HIS A 355 -7.69 2.61 18.81
C HIS A 355 -7.60 1.88 17.46
N GLY A 356 -7.06 0.66 17.44
CA GLY A 356 -6.65 0.00 16.20
C GLY A 356 -5.36 0.63 15.67
N LEU A 357 -5.13 0.51 14.36
CA LEU A 357 -3.95 1.10 13.71
C LEU A 357 -4.09 2.59 13.39
N GLU A 358 -5.31 3.12 13.49
CA GLU A 358 -5.57 4.55 13.43
C GLU A 358 -5.60 5.07 14.86
N GLN A 359 -4.56 5.80 15.29
CA GLN A 359 -4.51 6.35 16.66
C GLN A 359 -5.49 7.52 16.85
N ARG A 360 -6.80 7.31 16.69
CA ARG A 360 -7.83 8.37 16.84
C ARG A 360 -9.17 7.85 17.39
N ASP A 361 -9.81 8.72 18.19
CA ASP A 361 -11.15 8.78 18.86
C ASP A 361 -12.07 7.53 19.02
N ARG A 362 -12.03 6.52 18.14
CA ARG A 362 -12.77 5.26 18.33
C ARG A 362 -11.93 4.28 19.13
N LEU A 363 -12.58 3.58 20.07
CA LEU A 363 -11.97 2.50 20.85
C LEU A 363 -12.69 1.20 20.55
N PHE A 364 -11.90 0.16 20.29
CA PHE A 364 -12.35 -1.19 20.02
C PHE A 364 -11.82 -2.13 21.10
N HIS A 365 -12.54 -3.22 21.34
CA HIS A 365 -12.14 -4.22 22.31
C HIS A 365 -11.19 -5.23 21.67
N GLY A 366 -9.92 -5.15 22.06
CA GLY A 366 -8.88 -6.10 21.68
C GLY A 366 -8.41 -6.01 20.23
N PHE A 367 -7.29 -6.68 19.98
CA PHE A 367 -6.71 -6.85 18.66
C PHE A 367 -5.92 -8.16 18.58
N ARG A 368 -5.72 -8.63 17.35
CA ARG A 368 -4.71 -9.63 16.99
C ARG A 368 -3.89 -9.07 15.83
N ALA A 369 -2.58 -9.20 15.93
CA ALA A 369 -1.65 -8.76 14.90
C ALA A 369 -0.56 -9.82 14.69
N THR A 370 -0.26 -10.12 13.44
CA THR A 370 0.76 -11.08 13.05
C THR A 370 1.89 -10.36 12.34
N TYR A 371 3.12 -10.65 12.74
CA TYR A 371 4.33 -10.04 12.23
C TYR A 371 5.29 -11.10 11.70
N SER A 372 6.01 -10.80 10.61
CA SER A 372 7.12 -11.63 10.13
C SER A 372 8.25 -11.65 11.17
N ALA A 373 8.68 -12.82 11.62
CA ALA A 373 9.83 -12.95 12.52
C ALA A 373 11.16 -12.60 11.84
N VAL A 374 11.20 -12.63 10.50
CA VAL A 374 12.41 -12.30 9.73
C VAL A 374 12.56 -10.78 9.59
N THR A 375 11.49 -10.09 9.23
CA THR A 375 11.55 -8.66 8.85
C THR A 375 10.91 -7.72 9.86
N GLY A 376 10.13 -8.27 10.81
CA GLY A 376 9.27 -7.50 11.70
C GLY A 376 8.05 -6.87 11.02
N ARG A 377 7.79 -7.15 9.73
CA ARG A 377 6.65 -6.61 8.98
C ARG A 377 5.32 -7.09 9.53
N LEU A 378 4.38 -6.16 9.75
CA LEU A 378 2.97 -6.49 10.00
C LEU A 378 2.40 -7.18 8.75
N LEU A 379 1.98 -8.43 8.90
CA LEU A 379 1.45 -9.27 7.83
C LEU A 379 -0.08 -9.20 7.79
N ASP A 380 -0.72 -9.28 8.94
CA ASP A 380 -2.15 -9.07 9.10
C ASP A 380 -2.44 -8.53 10.49
N ALA A 381 -3.52 -7.78 10.62
CA ALA A 381 -4.13 -7.52 11.92
C ALA A 381 -5.62 -7.31 11.80
N CYS A 382 -6.30 -7.55 12.91
CA CYS A 382 -7.69 -7.20 13.13
C CYS A 382 -7.80 -6.51 14.50
N TRP A 383 -8.85 -5.72 14.69
CA TRP A 383 -9.23 -5.19 15.99
C TRP A 383 -10.74 -5.09 16.11
N GLY A 384 -11.25 -5.05 17.35
CA GLY A 384 -12.69 -5.11 17.60
C GLY A 384 -13.31 -6.46 17.24
N THR A 385 -14.57 -6.46 16.81
CA THR A 385 -15.27 -7.70 16.43
C THR A 385 -14.85 -8.24 15.07
N MET A 386 -14.03 -7.51 14.31
CA MET A 386 -13.43 -8.03 13.07
C MET A 386 -12.35 -9.09 13.31
N CYS A 387 -12.01 -9.38 14.56
CA CYS A 387 -11.12 -10.48 14.95
C CYS A 387 -11.78 -11.84 15.14
N SER A 388 -13.12 -11.90 15.22
CA SER A 388 -13.86 -13.11 15.57
C SER A 388 -14.15 -14.02 14.38
#